data_AF-A0A6L4ZLM7-F1
#
_entry.id   AF-A0A6L4ZLM7-F1
#
_cell.length_a   1.000
_cell.length_b   1.000
_cell.length_c   1.000
_cell.angle_alpha   90.00
_cell.angle_beta   90.00
_cell.angle_gamma   90.00
#
_symmetry.space_group_name_H-M   'P 1'
#
loop_
_entity.id
_entity.type
_entity.pdbx_description
1 polymer ?
#
loop_
_entity_poly.entity_id
_entity_poly.type
_entity_poly.pdbx_seq_one_letter_code
_entity_poly.pdbx_strand_id
1 'polypeptide(L)'
;MFIQYLEKPTNILRFNYANLLAVIVVLMLFPALVLAHGEDDHDEHDAAIPVAQSGKLNTRLAKTSHAEILLKYPTPTIGVETQLRAFITDINTNSPIENAKVSLIFSFLNTISQKTDFGSLGVVYANANEFQLDAIASNIAGIYQVPVTFPKAGNYQIKLKIIGNNMDVSASISGIVVNEKATQIAPDNRKTAWLLISAIIILLVIIFSSVWYRRRRLTTLSSLSKATIIIVSIILPGVFSVANAQNKTETSKAEELLQK
;
A
#
# COMPACT_ATOMS: atom_id res chain seq x y z
N MET A 1 66.88 2.40 -31.61
CA MET A 1 65.49 2.20 -32.06
C MET A 1 64.69 1.69 -30.85
N PHE A 2 64.18 2.59 -30.03
CA PHE A 2 63.35 2.26 -28.86
C PHE A 2 61.90 2.55 -29.23
N ILE A 3 61.10 1.50 -29.43
CA ILE A 3 59.66 1.61 -29.67
C ILE A 3 59.00 1.83 -28.32
N GLN A 4 58.60 3.08 -28.03
CA GLN A 4 57.74 3.40 -26.90
C GLN A 4 56.34 2.83 -27.16
N TYR A 5 55.98 1.78 -26.44
CA TYR A 5 54.60 1.31 -26.32
C TYR A 5 53.84 2.27 -25.38
N LEU A 6 53.13 3.23 -25.97
CA LEU A 6 52.13 4.04 -25.27
C LEU A 6 50.84 3.20 -25.16
N GLU A 7 50.66 2.53 -24.02
CA GLU A 7 49.38 1.91 -23.68
C GLU A 7 48.30 2.98 -23.55
N LYS A 8 47.26 2.92 -24.40
CA LYS A 8 46.10 3.79 -24.32
C LYS A 8 45.34 3.49 -23.02
N PRO A 9 45.03 4.49 -22.17
CA PRO A 9 44.20 4.26 -20.99
C PRO A 9 42.81 3.82 -21.44
N THR A 10 42.47 2.57 -21.16
CA THR A 10 41.17 1.99 -21.44
C THR A 10 40.10 2.65 -20.57
N ASN A 11 38.96 2.92 -21.20
CA ASN A 11 37.82 3.66 -20.70
C ASN A 11 37.21 3.02 -19.44
N ILE A 12 37.64 3.41 -18.24
CA ILE A 12 37.08 2.80 -17.01
C ILE A 12 35.83 3.53 -16.48
N LEU A 13 35.48 4.74 -16.91
CA LEU A 13 34.34 5.47 -16.32
C LEU A 13 33.48 6.22 -17.34
N ARG A 14 32.86 5.50 -18.27
CA ARG A 14 31.61 5.99 -18.87
C ARG A 14 30.48 5.55 -17.96
N PHE A 15 30.02 6.47 -17.11
CA PHE A 15 28.77 6.30 -16.38
C PHE A 15 27.68 6.23 -17.47
N ASN A 16 27.26 5.02 -17.82
CA ASN A 16 26.30 4.80 -18.90
C ASN A 16 24.98 5.42 -18.46
N TYR A 17 24.62 6.56 -19.06
CA TYR A 17 23.32 7.20 -18.90
C TYR A 17 22.17 6.21 -19.17
N ALA A 18 22.42 5.16 -19.95
CA ALA A 18 21.52 4.02 -20.14
C ALA A 18 21.16 3.31 -18.83
N ASN A 19 22.10 3.13 -17.90
CA ASN A 19 21.83 2.47 -16.61
C ASN A 19 21.03 3.38 -15.67
N LEU A 20 21.30 4.70 -15.69
CA LEU A 20 20.52 5.68 -14.93
C LEU A 20 19.08 5.76 -15.46
N LEU A 21 18.93 5.78 -16.79
CA LEU A 21 17.63 5.79 -17.45
C LEU A 21 16.84 4.51 -17.15
N ALA A 22 17.49 3.34 -17.16
CA ALA A 22 16.85 2.07 -16.82
C ALA A 22 16.30 2.07 -15.38
N VAL A 23 17.04 2.62 -14.42
CA VAL A 23 16.58 2.74 -13.02
C VAL A 23 15.37 3.70 -12.92
N ILE A 24 15.40 4.82 -13.62
CA ILE A 24 14.28 5.79 -13.62
C ILE A 24 13.03 5.17 -14.26
N VAL A 25 13.18 4.44 -15.36
CA VAL A 25 12.06 3.75 -16.04
C VAL A 25 11.45 2.67 -15.13
N VAL A 26 12.27 1.88 -14.43
CA VAL A 26 11.78 0.88 -13.47
C VAL A 26 11.02 1.54 -12.31
N LEU A 27 11.48 2.68 -11.80
CA LEU A 27 10.77 3.43 -10.75
C LEU A 27 9.44 4.04 -11.23
N MET A 28 9.37 4.47 -12.49
CA MET A 28 8.14 5.04 -13.07
C MET A 28 7.06 4.00 -13.38
N LEU A 29 7.41 2.72 -13.51
CA LEU A 29 6.46 1.64 -13.78
C LEU A 29 5.73 1.13 -12.51
N PHE A 30 6.13 1.57 -11.32
CA PHE A 30 5.60 1.03 -10.05
C PHE A 30 4.30 1.65 -9.46
N PRO A 31 3.73 2.79 -9.90
CA PRO A 31 2.58 3.36 -9.18
C PRO A 31 1.20 2.78 -9.55
N ALA A 32 1.07 1.81 -10.45
CA ALA A 32 -0.24 1.36 -10.96
C ALA A 32 -0.88 0.17 -10.21
N LEU A 33 -0.22 -0.43 -9.22
CA LEU A 33 -0.68 -1.70 -8.61
C LEU A 33 -1.53 -1.55 -7.33
N VAL A 34 -1.90 -0.33 -6.94
CA VAL A 34 -2.59 -0.12 -5.66
C VAL A 34 -3.91 0.61 -5.88
N LEU A 35 -5.01 -0.14 -5.66
CA LEU A 35 -6.41 0.26 -5.48
C LEU A 35 -7.30 0.30 -6.74
N ALA A 36 -7.48 -0.87 -7.36
CA ALA A 36 -8.74 -1.20 -8.02
C ALA A 36 -9.33 -2.45 -7.35
N HIS A 37 -10.11 -2.29 -6.29
CA HIS A 37 -11.00 -3.35 -5.79
C HIS A 37 -12.34 -2.72 -5.39
N GLY A 38 -13.33 -2.97 -6.23
CA GLY A 38 -14.73 -2.62 -6.04
C GLY A 38 -15.55 -3.37 -7.08
N GLU A 39 -15.26 -4.67 -7.23
CA GLU A 39 -16.10 -5.59 -8.00
C GLU A 39 -17.25 -5.98 -7.05
N ASP A 40 -18.39 -5.35 -7.29
CA ASP A 40 -19.66 -5.59 -6.58
C ASP A 40 -20.24 -6.87 -7.19
N ASP A 41 -19.61 -8.02 -6.88
CA ASP A 41 -20.08 -9.34 -7.31
C ASP A 41 -21.40 -9.66 -6.60
N HIS A 42 -22.47 -9.65 -7.38
CA HIS A 42 -23.84 -10.00 -6.98
C HIS A 42 -24.17 -11.46 -7.28
N ASP A 43 -23.29 -12.39 -6.90
CA ASP A 43 -23.61 -13.82 -7.01
C ASP A 43 -24.16 -14.34 -5.67
N GLU A 44 -25.46 -14.59 -5.70
CA GLU A 44 -26.34 -14.97 -4.60
C GLU A 44 -26.12 -16.45 -4.20
N HIS A 45 -24.93 -16.81 -3.75
CA HIS A 45 -24.65 -18.14 -3.16
C HIS A 45 -23.80 -18.02 -1.90
N ASP A 46 -24.46 -18.10 -0.74
CA ASP A 46 -23.85 -18.25 0.61
C ASP A 46 -22.60 -17.39 0.89
N ALA A 47 -22.59 -16.17 0.36
CA ALA A 47 -21.53 -15.21 0.65
C ALA A 47 -21.59 -14.84 2.13
N ALA A 48 -20.52 -15.19 2.86
CA ALA A 48 -20.32 -14.78 4.24
C ALA A 48 -20.63 -13.28 4.36
N ILE A 49 -21.54 -12.93 5.27
CA ILE A 49 -22.01 -11.56 5.44
C ILE A 49 -20.77 -10.65 5.67
N PRO A 50 -20.45 -9.73 4.74
CA PRO A 50 -19.23 -8.98 4.83
C PRO A 50 -19.29 -8.08 6.07
N VAL A 51 -18.30 -8.27 6.95
CA VAL A 51 -18.04 -7.42 8.12
C VAL A 51 -16.92 -6.46 7.75
N ALA A 52 -17.14 -5.17 7.99
CA ALA A 52 -16.16 -4.13 7.75
C ALA A 52 -14.87 -4.40 8.52
N GLN A 53 -13.74 -4.17 7.86
CA GLN A 53 -12.41 -4.20 8.49
C GLN A 53 -12.36 -3.22 9.68
N SER A 54 -11.51 -3.52 10.67
CA SER A 54 -11.32 -2.68 11.86
C SER A 54 -11.11 -1.20 11.48
N GLY A 55 -11.87 -0.29 12.10
CA GLY A 55 -11.84 1.15 11.81
C GLY A 55 -12.73 1.60 10.64
N LYS A 56 -13.37 0.70 9.90
CA LYS A 56 -14.40 1.02 8.89
C LYS A 56 -15.81 0.78 9.46
N LEU A 57 -16.78 1.54 8.96
CA LEU A 57 -18.19 1.36 9.31
C LEU A 57 -18.83 0.31 8.41
N ASN A 58 -19.57 -0.62 9.02
CA ASN A 58 -20.52 -1.46 8.33
C ASN A 58 -21.68 -0.59 7.83
N THR A 59 -22.22 -0.94 6.68
CA THR A 59 -23.38 -0.27 6.09
C THR A 59 -24.39 -1.31 5.64
N ARG A 60 -25.67 -1.05 5.90
CA ARG A 60 -26.80 -1.85 5.41
C ARG A 60 -27.87 -0.91 4.86
N LEU A 61 -28.49 -1.31 3.77
CA LEU A 61 -29.56 -0.57 3.11
C LEU A 61 -30.86 -1.36 3.22
N ALA A 62 -31.96 -0.67 3.49
CA ALA A 62 -33.31 -1.22 3.37
C ALA A 62 -34.25 -0.17 2.77
N LYS A 63 -35.32 -0.63 2.14
CA LYS A 63 -36.34 0.21 1.51
C LYS A 63 -37.72 -0.22 1.98
N THR A 64 -38.61 0.75 2.08
CA THR A 64 -40.05 0.57 2.31
C THR A 64 -40.81 1.28 1.19
N SER A 65 -42.14 1.30 1.26
CA SER A 65 -42.97 2.07 0.32
C SER A 65 -42.77 3.59 0.42
N HIS A 66 -42.26 4.09 1.55
CA HIS A 66 -42.16 5.54 1.81
C HIS A 66 -40.75 6.01 2.14
N ALA A 67 -39.86 5.13 2.57
CA ALA A 67 -38.54 5.50 3.07
C ALA A 67 -37.43 4.58 2.59
N GLU A 68 -36.27 5.17 2.34
CA GLU A 68 -34.98 4.51 2.22
C GLU A 68 -34.21 4.67 3.54
N ILE A 69 -33.60 3.57 4.00
CA ILE A 69 -32.95 3.48 5.30
C ILE A 69 -31.53 2.99 5.09
N LEU A 70 -30.56 3.81 5.46
CA LEU A 70 -29.14 3.45 5.50
C LEU A 70 -28.71 3.31 6.97
N LEU A 71 -28.35 2.10 7.39
CA LEU A 71 -27.85 1.84 8.74
C LEU A 71 -26.31 1.77 8.70
N LYS A 72 -25.64 2.66 9.44
CA LYS A 72 -24.19 2.63 9.63
C LYS A 72 -23.81 2.29 11.07
N TYR A 73 -22.83 1.43 11.25
CA TYR A 73 -22.37 1.00 12.57
C TYR A 73 -20.92 0.49 12.55
N PRO A 74 -20.14 0.70 13.61
CA PRO A 74 -18.84 0.02 13.75
C PRO A 74 -19.06 -1.48 13.98
N THR A 75 -18.02 -2.30 13.79
CA THR A 75 -18.11 -3.74 14.07
C THR A 75 -18.41 -3.96 15.55
N PRO A 76 -19.57 -4.54 15.91
CA PRO A 76 -20.01 -4.62 17.29
C PRO A 76 -19.17 -5.62 18.09
N THR A 77 -18.98 -5.30 19.37
CA THR A 77 -18.31 -6.16 20.35
C THR A 77 -19.30 -6.58 21.42
N ILE A 78 -19.26 -7.84 21.86
CA ILE A 78 -20.15 -8.33 22.91
C ILE A 78 -19.99 -7.49 24.18
N GLY A 79 -21.13 -7.10 24.78
CA GLY A 79 -21.16 -6.40 26.06
C GLY A 79 -20.65 -4.96 26.03
N VAL A 80 -20.24 -4.47 24.86
CA VAL A 80 -19.81 -3.08 24.66
C VAL A 80 -20.89 -2.34 23.89
N GLU A 81 -21.25 -1.15 24.38
CA GLU A 81 -22.18 -0.29 23.68
C GLU A 81 -21.64 0.07 22.29
N THR A 82 -22.48 -0.16 21.28
CA THR A 82 -22.21 0.12 19.88
C THR A 82 -23.20 1.18 19.42
N GLN A 83 -22.68 2.28 18.88
CA GLN A 83 -23.53 3.34 18.35
C GLN A 83 -23.94 3.02 16.91
N LEU A 84 -25.22 2.65 16.71
CA LEU A 84 -25.83 2.57 15.39
C LEU A 84 -26.33 3.95 14.96
N ARG A 85 -26.27 4.23 13.66
CA ARG A 85 -26.85 5.43 13.04
C ARG A 85 -27.75 5.03 11.87
N ALA A 86 -29.03 5.31 11.98
CA ALA A 86 -29.97 5.17 10.88
C ALA A 86 -30.13 6.53 10.18
N PHE A 87 -29.90 6.55 8.87
CA PHE A 87 -30.21 7.67 7.99
C PHE A 87 -31.48 7.30 7.25
N ILE A 88 -32.52 8.12 7.40
CA ILE A 88 -33.85 7.84 6.86
C ILE A 88 -34.23 8.98 5.92
N THR A 89 -34.49 8.64 4.66
CA THR A 89 -34.90 9.58 3.61
C THR A 89 -36.21 9.13 3.00
N ASP A 90 -37.04 10.09 2.56
CA ASP A 90 -38.24 9.83 1.78
C ASP A 90 -37.83 9.33 0.39
N ILE A 91 -38.43 8.23 -0.06
CA ILE A 91 -38.01 7.54 -1.29
C ILE A 91 -38.31 8.34 -2.57
N ASN A 92 -39.30 9.23 -2.53
CA ASN A 92 -39.75 9.99 -3.70
C ASN A 92 -38.96 11.30 -3.87
N THR A 93 -38.64 11.94 -2.75
CA THR A 93 -38.04 13.28 -2.71
C THR A 93 -36.56 13.25 -2.32
N ASN A 94 -36.07 12.12 -1.83
CA ASN A 94 -34.73 11.94 -1.25
C ASN A 94 -34.44 12.94 -0.10
N SER A 95 -35.50 13.49 0.51
CA SER A 95 -35.40 14.44 1.62
C SER A 95 -35.32 13.68 2.95
N PRO A 96 -34.58 14.18 3.96
CA PRO A 96 -34.51 13.53 5.26
C PRO A 96 -35.88 13.49 5.95
N ILE A 97 -36.21 12.36 6.58
CA ILE A 97 -37.44 12.22 7.36
C ILE A 97 -37.16 12.64 8.80
N GLU A 98 -37.64 13.82 9.17
CA GLU A 98 -37.50 14.40 10.50
C GLU A 98 -38.67 14.04 11.43
N ASN A 99 -38.43 14.16 12.75
CA ASN A 99 -39.45 14.04 13.81
C ASN A 99 -40.24 12.72 13.80
N ALA A 100 -39.73 11.66 13.17
CA ALA A 100 -40.34 10.35 13.23
C ALA A 100 -39.94 9.65 14.55
N LYS A 101 -40.87 8.89 15.11
CA LYS A 101 -40.55 7.91 16.15
C LYS A 101 -39.98 6.68 15.47
N VAL A 102 -38.72 6.40 15.74
CA VAL A 102 -37.98 5.27 15.17
C VAL A 102 -37.68 4.27 16.28
N SER A 103 -38.03 3.01 16.07
CA SER A 103 -37.73 1.91 17.01
C SER A 103 -37.06 0.77 16.26
N LEU A 104 -36.06 0.14 16.87
CA LEU A 104 -35.35 -1.01 16.32
C LEU A 104 -35.63 -2.23 17.20
N ILE A 105 -36.09 -3.30 16.57
CA ILE A 105 -36.29 -4.62 17.20
C ILE A 105 -35.16 -5.51 16.71
N PHE A 106 -34.36 -6.02 17.64
CA PHE A 106 -33.20 -6.86 17.37
C PHE A 106 -33.58 -8.30 17.66
N SER A 107 -33.49 -9.17 16.66
CA SER A 107 -33.80 -10.60 16.75
C SER A 107 -32.49 -11.38 16.63
N PHE A 108 -32.09 -12.09 17.69
CA PHE A 108 -30.91 -12.96 17.63
C PHE A 108 -31.21 -14.20 16.79
N LEU A 109 -30.48 -14.39 15.69
CA LEU A 109 -30.59 -15.56 14.84
C LEU A 109 -29.71 -16.67 15.41
N ASN A 110 -30.33 -17.54 16.21
CA ASN A 110 -29.65 -18.76 16.66
C ASN A 110 -29.63 -19.76 15.49
N THR A 111 -28.48 -19.91 14.85
CA THR A 111 -28.27 -20.93 13.82
C THR A 111 -28.08 -22.28 14.50
N ILE A 112 -29.12 -23.11 14.49
CA ILE A 112 -28.97 -24.53 14.83
C ILE A 112 -28.74 -25.27 13.52
N SER A 113 -27.53 -25.78 13.33
CA SER A 113 -27.26 -26.73 12.25
C SER A 113 -27.98 -28.03 12.60
N GLN A 114 -29.14 -28.27 11.98
CA GLN A 114 -29.87 -29.51 12.16
C GLN A 114 -29.61 -30.40 10.94
N LYS A 115 -29.12 -31.60 11.20
CA LYS A 115 -29.03 -32.62 10.16
C LYS A 115 -30.47 -32.96 9.77
N THR A 116 -30.84 -32.67 8.52
CA THR A 116 -32.15 -33.07 8.00
C THR A 116 -32.16 -34.58 7.76
N ASP A 117 -33.34 -35.19 7.74
CA ASP A 117 -33.52 -36.63 7.51
C ASP A 117 -32.93 -37.12 6.17
N PHE A 118 -32.60 -36.19 5.27
CA PHE A 118 -31.97 -36.46 3.97
C PHE A 118 -30.44 -36.32 3.96
N GLY A 119 -29.81 -36.14 5.11
CA GLY A 119 -28.35 -36.04 5.23
C GLY A 119 -27.77 -34.66 4.88
N SER A 120 -28.59 -33.71 4.42
CA SER A 120 -28.18 -32.31 4.22
C SER A 120 -28.23 -31.52 5.54
N LEU A 121 -27.23 -30.69 5.77
CA LEU A 121 -27.25 -29.71 6.86
C LEU A 121 -28.25 -28.61 6.50
N GLY A 122 -29.41 -28.59 7.15
CA GLY A 122 -30.36 -27.49 7.08
C GLY A 122 -30.06 -26.48 8.19
N VAL A 123 -29.98 -25.20 7.84
CA VAL A 123 -29.92 -24.12 8.83
C VAL A 123 -31.34 -23.80 9.28
N VAL A 124 -31.69 -24.21 10.51
CA VAL A 124 -32.97 -23.87 11.12
C VAL A 124 -32.74 -22.76 12.16
N TYR A 125 -33.42 -21.63 11.98
CA TYR A 125 -33.39 -20.51 12.93
C TYR A 125 -34.45 -20.74 14.01
N ALA A 126 -34.03 -21.13 15.21
CA ALA A 126 -34.94 -21.38 16.33
C ALA A 126 -34.97 -20.20 17.30
N ASN A 127 -36.18 -19.73 17.65
CA ASN A 127 -36.53 -18.79 18.72
C ASN A 127 -35.56 -17.61 18.89
N ALA A 128 -35.83 -16.50 18.19
CA ALA A 128 -35.10 -15.26 18.38
C ALA A 128 -35.43 -14.66 19.75
N ASN A 129 -34.43 -14.50 20.61
CA ASN A 129 -34.55 -13.54 21.70
C ASN A 129 -34.63 -12.15 21.05
N GLU A 130 -35.78 -11.49 21.21
CA GLU A 130 -36.00 -10.15 20.69
C GLU A 130 -35.84 -9.11 21.80
N PHE A 131 -35.21 -7.99 21.48
CA PHE A 131 -35.25 -6.80 22.33
C PHE A 131 -35.49 -5.56 21.46
N GLN A 132 -36.23 -4.59 22.00
CA GLN A 132 -36.57 -3.35 21.31
C GLN A 132 -35.86 -2.17 21.95
N LEU A 133 -35.35 -1.26 21.11
CA LEU A 133 -34.77 0.02 21.52
C LEU A 133 -35.40 1.14 20.71
N ASP A 134 -35.74 2.23 21.37
CA ASP A 134 -36.14 3.47 20.71
C ASP A 134 -34.91 4.26 20.29
N ALA A 135 -34.93 4.79 19.07
CA ALA A 135 -33.86 5.63 18.55
C ALA A 135 -33.98 7.07 19.06
N ILE A 136 -32.83 7.70 19.27
CA ILE A 136 -32.71 9.10 19.69
C ILE A 136 -32.48 9.94 18.44
N ALA A 137 -33.35 10.92 18.18
CA ALA A 137 -33.16 11.85 17.07
C ALA A 137 -31.87 12.66 17.26
N SER A 138 -31.06 12.79 16.22
CA SER A 138 -29.89 13.67 16.21
C SER A 138 -30.31 15.12 15.97
N ASN A 139 -29.39 16.06 16.20
CA ASN A 139 -29.52 17.46 15.76
C ASN A 139 -29.43 17.64 14.22
N ILE A 140 -29.29 16.56 13.46
CA ILE A 140 -29.24 16.57 11.99
C ILE A 140 -30.47 15.82 11.50
N ALA A 141 -31.19 16.47 10.60
CA ALA A 141 -32.38 15.94 9.95
C ALA A 141 -32.18 14.52 9.39
N GLY A 142 -33.13 13.62 9.66
CA GLY A 142 -33.12 12.25 9.13
C GLY A 142 -32.08 11.32 9.75
N ILE A 143 -31.30 11.77 10.76
CA ILE A 143 -30.32 10.93 11.45
C ILE A 143 -30.84 10.54 12.84
N TYR A 144 -30.89 9.24 13.08
CA TYR A 144 -31.31 8.65 14.34
C TYR A 144 -30.20 7.78 14.93
N GLN A 145 -29.94 7.95 16.22
CA GLN A 145 -28.88 7.29 16.98
C GLN A 145 -29.49 6.18 17.84
N VAL A 146 -28.91 4.98 17.76
CA VAL A 146 -29.36 3.82 18.55
C VAL A 146 -28.18 3.25 19.31
N PRO A 147 -27.98 3.62 20.58
CA PRO A 147 -27.00 2.96 21.44
C PRO A 147 -27.51 1.55 21.75
N VAL A 148 -26.73 0.53 21.40
CA VAL A 148 -27.12 -0.87 21.62
C VAL A 148 -25.96 -1.66 22.21
N THR A 149 -26.25 -2.49 23.20
CA THR A 149 -25.30 -3.45 23.76
C THR A 149 -25.74 -4.86 23.35
N PHE A 150 -24.90 -5.55 22.60
CA PHE A 150 -25.20 -6.92 22.16
C PHE A 150 -24.81 -7.92 23.25
N PRO A 151 -25.75 -8.73 23.77
CA PRO A 151 -25.49 -9.61 24.92
C PRO A 151 -24.70 -10.87 24.56
N LYS A 152 -24.71 -11.27 23.28
CA LYS A 152 -24.09 -12.51 22.78
C LYS A 152 -23.51 -12.30 21.39
N ALA A 153 -22.49 -13.07 21.03
CA ALA A 153 -22.04 -13.18 19.65
C ALA A 153 -23.02 -13.95 18.79
N GLY A 154 -23.00 -13.65 17.49
CA GLY A 154 -23.78 -14.30 16.46
C GLY A 154 -24.40 -13.28 15.52
N ASN A 155 -25.39 -13.75 14.76
CA ASN A 155 -26.06 -12.94 13.75
C ASN A 155 -27.33 -12.33 14.34
N TYR A 156 -27.53 -11.04 14.08
CA TYR A 156 -28.74 -10.32 14.46
C TYR A 156 -29.45 -9.85 13.19
N GLN A 157 -30.77 -10.01 13.20
CA GLN A 157 -31.68 -9.31 12.30
C GLN A 157 -32.25 -8.10 13.05
N ILE A 158 -32.38 -6.98 12.36
CA ILE A 158 -33.03 -5.78 12.87
C ILE A 158 -34.31 -5.56 12.08
N LYS A 159 -35.43 -5.38 12.77
CA LYS A 159 -36.62 -4.76 12.19
C LYS A 159 -36.68 -3.31 12.67
N LEU A 160 -36.65 -2.38 11.74
CA LEU A 160 -36.77 -0.95 12.02
C LEU A 160 -38.21 -0.53 11.76
N LYS A 161 -38.87 0.05 12.76
CA LYS A 161 -40.23 0.61 12.68
C LYS A 161 -40.15 2.12 12.71
N ILE A 162 -40.85 2.78 11.79
CA ILE A 162 -40.93 4.23 11.66
C ILE A 162 -42.39 4.65 11.78
N ILE A 163 -42.70 5.51 12.75
CA ILE A 163 -44.03 6.05 12.98
C ILE A 163 -43.93 7.58 13.04
N GLY A 164 -44.67 8.29 12.20
CA GLY A 164 -44.68 9.76 12.17
C GLY A 164 -44.97 10.27 10.75
N ASN A 165 -45.22 11.56 10.54
CA ASN A 165 -45.42 12.15 9.19
C ASN A 165 -46.40 11.38 8.28
N ASN A 166 -47.50 10.86 8.85
CA ASN A 166 -48.51 10.04 8.17
C ASN A 166 -48.00 8.70 7.61
N MET A 167 -46.88 8.18 8.12
CA MET A 167 -46.34 6.86 7.80
C MET A 167 -46.25 5.97 9.04
N ASP A 168 -46.64 4.70 8.89
CA ASP A 168 -46.33 3.58 9.78
C ASP A 168 -45.74 2.48 8.91
N VAL A 169 -44.42 2.43 8.83
CA VAL A 169 -43.69 1.50 7.97
C VAL A 169 -42.67 0.72 8.79
N SER A 170 -42.38 -0.49 8.32
CA SER A 170 -41.34 -1.35 8.89
C SER A 170 -40.42 -1.87 7.81
N ALA A 171 -39.13 -1.96 8.11
CA ALA A 171 -38.10 -2.52 7.24
C ALA A 171 -37.30 -3.58 8.00
N SER A 172 -36.86 -4.63 7.31
CA SER A 172 -35.97 -5.64 7.88
C SER A 172 -34.55 -5.47 7.32
N ILE A 173 -33.57 -5.45 8.21
CA ILE A 173 -32.14 -5.38 7.92
C ILE A 173 -31.49 -6.61 8.54
N SER A 174 -30.99 -7.51 7.70
CA SER A 174 -30.28 -8.70 8.15
C SER A 174 -28.76 -8.48 8.14
N GLY A 175 -28.05 -9.31 8.89
CA GLY A 175 -26.60 -9.45 8.75
C GLY A 175 -25.77 -8.48 9.58
N ILE A 176 -26.21 -8.20 10.81
CA ILE A 176 -25.30 -7.69 11.84
C ILE A 176 -24.61 -8.88 12.48
N VAL A 177 -23.30 -8.98 12.29
CA VAL A 177 -22.49 -10.05 12.87
C VAL A 177 -21.78 -9.49 14.10
N VAL A 178 -22.03 -10.08 15.26
CA VAL A 178 -21.32 -9.79 16.51
C VAL A 178 -20.33 -10.91 16.75
N ASN A 179 -19.03 -10.60 16.76
CA ASN A 179 -17.99 -11.62 16.91
C ASN A 179 -17.69 -11.90 18.39
N GLU A 180 -17.42 -13.18 18.73
CA GLU A 180 -16.98 -13.57 20.08
C GLU A 180 -15.64 -12.95 20.45
N LYS A 181 -14.76 -12.89 19.45
CA LYS A 181 -13.49 -12.20 19.52
C LYS A 181 -13.65 -10.93 18.72
N ALA A 182 -13.94 -9.82 19.39
CA ALA A 182 -13.43 -8.56 18.89
C ALA A 182 -11.90 -8.69 18.98
N THR A 183 -11.28 -9.25 17.95
CA THR A 183 -9.83 -9.23 17.81
C THR A 183 -9.44 -7.78 17.99
N GLN A 184 -8.79 -7.52 19.11
CA GLN A 184 -8.25 -6.22 19.46
C GLN A 184 -7.59 -5.66 18.20
N ILE A 185 -8.03 -4.45 17.83
CA ILE A 185 -7.34 -3.48 16.99
C ILE A 185 -6.29 -4.15 16.10
N ALA A 186 -6.65 -4.44 14.85
CA ALA A 186 -5.66 -4.85 13.85
C ALA A 186 -4.44 -3.93 14.04
N PRO A 187 -3.23 -4.49 14.30
CA PRO A 187 -2.09 -3.69 14.70
C PRO A 187 -1.95 -2.57 13.69
N ASP A 188 -1.88 -1.32 14.18
CA ASP A 188 -1.78 -0.11 13.36
C ASP A 188 -0.56 -0.24 12.45
N ASN A 189 -0.80 -0.83 11.28
CA ASN A 189 0.19 -1.16 10.27
C ASN A 189 0.72 0.10 9.62
N ARG A 190 0.19 1.29 9.95
CA ARG A 190 0.81 2.57 9.62
C ARG A 190 2.21 2.67 10.23
N LYS A 191 2.42 2.20 11.45
CA LYS A 191 3.78 2.19 12.05
C LYS A 191 4.72 1.31 11.25
N THR A 192 4.27 0.14 10.84
CA THR A 192 5.06 -0.80 10.02
C THR A 192 5.33 -0.25 8.61
N ALA A 193 4.34 0.41 8.00
CA ALA A 193 4.49 1.07 6.70
C ALA A 193 5.48 2.25 6.77
N TRP A 194 5.39 3.09 7.81
CA TRP A 194 6.35 4.18 8.04
C TRP A 194 7.77 3.68 8.28
N LEU A 195 7.94 2.56 9.01
CA LEU A 195 9.24 1.93 9.19
C LEU A 195 9.82 1.43 7.85
N LEU A 196 9.02 0.77 7.00
CA LEU A 196 9.46 0.33 5.67
C LEU A 196 9.83 1.50 4.76
N ILE A 197 9.02 2.56 4.73
CA ILE A 197 9.32 3.78 3.96
C ILE A 197 10.63 4.42 4.46
N SER A 198 10.82 4.52 5.78
CA SER A 198 12.05 5.07 6.35
C SER A 198 13.29 4.24 6.00
N ALA A 199 13.18 2.91 6.02
CA ALA A 199 14.26 2.00 5.64
C ALA A 199 14.65 2.17 4.16
N ILE A 200 13.66 2.32 3.26
CA ILE A 200 13.90 2.57 1.84
C ILE A 200 14.62 3.90 1.62
N ILE A 201 14.20 4.97 2.30
CA ILE A 201 14.84 6.29 2.20
C ILE A 201 16.29 6.23 2.68
N ILE A 202 16.57 5.57 3.82
CA ILE A 202 17.93 5.39 4.33
C ILE A 202 18.80 4.62 3.32
N LEU A 203 18.27 3.55 2.72
CA LEU A 203 18.99 2.77 1.72
C LEU A 203 19.36 3.63 0.50
N LEU A 204 18.43 4.47 0.01
CA LEU A 204 18.68 5.38 -1.11
C LEU A 204 19.78 6.40 -0.79
N VAL A 205 19.78 6.96 0.44
CA VAL A 205 20.83 7.89 0.89
C VAL A 205 22.20 7.22 0.93
N ILE A 206 22.29 5.96 1.39
CA ILE A 206 23.54 5.20 1.42
C ILE A 206 24.05 4.96 0.00
N ILE A 207 23.19 4.52 -0.93
CA ILE A 207 23.55 4.28 -2.33
C ILE A 207 24.04 5.58 -2.98
N PHE A 208 23.31 6.68 -2.81
CA PHE A 208 23.66 7.97 -3.39
C PHE A 208 24.99 8.50 -2.83
N SER A 209 25.19 8.38 -1.51
CA SER A 209 26.43 8.78 -0.84
C SER A 209 27.63 7.97 -1.33
N SER A 210 27.46 6.66 -1.54
CA SER A 210 28.50 5.77 -2.07
C SER A 210 28.89 6.12 -3.51
N VAL A 211 27.91 6.38 -4.38
CA VAL A 211 28.15 6.83 -5.77
C VAL A 211 28.85 8.18 -5.79
N TRP A 212 28.39 9.13 -4.97
CA TRP A 212 29.00 10.46 -4.86
C TRP A 212 30.45 10.38 -4.34
N TYR A 213 30.69 9.59 -3.30
CA TYR A 213 32.03 9.37 -2.74
C TYR A 213 32.98 8.75 -3.77
N ARG A 214 32.54 7.72 -4.51
CA ARG A 214 33.33 7.13 -5.60
C ARG A 214 33.66 8.16 -6.67
N ARG A 215 32.70 8.99 -7.08
CA ARG A 215 32.91 10.05 -8.08
C ARG A 215 33.95 11.07 -7.61
N ARG A 216 33.91 11.48 -6.34
CA ARG A 216 34.87 12.44 -5.78
C ARG A 216 36.29 11.87 -5.73
N ARG A 217 36.46 10.61 -5.32
CA ARG A 217 37.80 9.96 -5.24
C ARG A 217 38.50 9.87 -6.60
N LEU A 218 37.74 9.73 -7.68
CA LEU A 218 38.31 9.65 -9.04
C LEU A 218 38.83 11.01 -9.54
N THR A 219 38.28 12.12 -9.05
CA THR A 219 38.76 13.45 -9.42
C THR A 219 40.11 13.80 -8.79
N THR A 220 40.38 13.32 -7.56
CA THR A 220 41.63 13.61 -6.85
C THR A 220 42.82 12.81 -7.38
N LEU A 221 42.59 11.59 -7.88
CA LEU A 221 43.67 10.76 -8.45
C LEU A 221 44.16 11.28 -9.81
N SER A 222 43.29 11.93 -10.59
CA SER A 222 43.67 12.47 -11.91
C SER A 222 44.46 13.78 -11.84
N SER A 223 44.36 14.55 -10.75
CA SER A 223 45.18 15.75 -10.55
C SER A 223 46.62 15.42 -10.11
N LEU A 224 46.79 14.35 -9.32
CA LEU A 224 48.11 13.88 -8.87
C LEU A 224 48.96 13.33 -10.02
N SER A 225 48.36 12.61 -11.00
CA SER A 225 49.12 12.11 -12.16
C SER A 225 49.59 13.22 -13.12
N LYS A 226 48.83 14.31 -13.26
CA LYS A 226 49.24 15.47 -14.08
C LYS A 226 50.40 16.24 -13.45
N ALA A 227 50.44 16.36 -12.12
CA ALA A 227 51.53 17.04 -11.42
C ALA A 227 52.87 16.28 -11.54
N THR A 228 52.85 14.94 -11.46
CA THR A 228 54.07 14.12 -11.57
C THR A 228 54.66 14.13 -12.99
N ILE A 229 53.82 14.16 -14.04
CA ILE A 229 54.31 14.20 -15.44
C ILE A 229 55.00 15.53 -15.74
N ILE A 230 54.52 16.66 -15.20
CA ILE A 230 55.14 17.98 -15.42
C ILE A 230 56.53 18.08 -14.77
N ILE A 231 56.72 17.52 -13.57
CA ILE A 231 58.01 17.59 -12.87
C ILE A 231 59.09 16.76 -13.60
N VAL A 232 58.75 15.60 -14.17
CA VAL A 232 59.71 14.76 -14.90
C VAL A 232 60.11 15.40 -16.25
N SER A 233 59.20 16.10 -16.93
CA SER A 233 59.50 16.75 -18.22
C SER A 233 60.37 18.00 -18.12
N ILE A 234 60.38 18.69 -16.96
CA ILE A 234 61.18 19.91 -16.77
C ILE A 234 62.63 19.59 -16.38
N ILE A 235 62.89 18.44 -15.72
CA ILE A 235 64.22 18.13 -15.16
C ILE A 235 65.12 17.37 -16.16
N LEU A 236 64.57 16.74 -17.22
CA LEU A 236 65.34 15.89 -18.15
C LEU A 236 65.41 16.29 -19.65
N PRO A 237 65.60 17.56 -20.07
CA PRO A 237 65.91 17.83 -21.49
C PRO A 237 67.37 17.52 -21.90
N GLY A 238 68.31 17.35 -20.94
CA GLY A 238 69.75 17.51 -21.22
C GLY A 238 70.57 16.26 -21.57
N VAL A 239 70.07 15.03 -21.41
CA VAL A 239 70.96 13.84 -21.38
C VAL A 239 71.01 13.06 -22.71
N PHE A 240 70.09 13.27 -23.65
CA PHE A 240 69.99 12.39 -24.84
C PHE A 240 70.70 12.86 -26.12
N SER A 241 71.44 13.98 -26.12
CA SER A 241 72.04 14.51 -27.36
C SER A 241 73.47 14.02 -27.68
N VAL A 242 74.14 13.21 -26.84
CA VAL A 242 75.57 12.89 -27.04
C VAL A 242 75.84 11.47 -27.57
N ALA A 243 74.86 10.54 -27.51
CA ALA A 243 75.14 9.13 -27.82
C ALA A 243 75.11 8.73 -29.31
N ASN A 244 74.75 9.62 -30.24
CA ASN A 244 74.51 9.24 -31.64
C ASN A 244 75.71 9.46 -32.60
N ALA A 245 76.87 9.89 -32.10
CA ALA A 245 78.02 10.22 -32.95
C ALA A 245 79.09 9.11 -33.09
N GLN A 246 79.11 8.09 -32.23
CA GLN A 246 80.19 7.07 -32.24
C GLN A 246 79.91 5.82 -33.09
N ASN A 247 78.68 5.57 -33.53
CA ASN A 247 78.32 4.30 -34.19
C ASN A 247 78.54 4.26 -35.72
N LYS A 248 79.15 5.30 -36.32
CA LYS A 248 79.33 5.37 -37.79
C LYS A 248 80.71 4.93 -38.27
N THR A 249 81.66 4.67 -37.37
CA THR A 249 83.06 4.38 -37.74
C THR A 249 83.41 2.89 -37.78
N GLU A 250 82.61 2.00 -37.18
CA GLU A 250 82.95 0.58 -37.09
C GLU A 250 82.44 -0.26 -38.26
N THR A 251 81.38 0.17 -38.96
CA THR A 251 80.82 -0.62 -40.08
C THR A 251 81.66 -0.57 -41.35
N SER A 252 82.58 0.40 -41.50
CA SER A 252 83.44 0.51 -42.70
C SER A 252 84.61 -0.47 -42.73
N LYS A 253 85.04 -1.03 -41.59
CA LYS A 253 86.20 -1.95 -41.53
C LYS A 253 85.82 -3.42 -41.75
N ALA A 254 84.54 -3.78 -41.59
CA ALA A 254 84.09 -5.16 -41.71
C ALA A 254 83.92 -5.63 -43.17
N GLU A 255 83.70 -4.71 -44.12
CA GLU A 255 83.50 -5.07 -45.53
C GLU A 255 84.81 -5.29 -46.31
N GLU A 256 85.96 -4.76 -45.84
CA GLU A 256 87.26 -4.89 -46.53
C GLU A 256 87.93 -6.27 -46.33
N LEU A 257 87.52 -7.04 -45.30
CA LEU A 257 88.11 -8.37 -44.99
C LEU A 257 87.39 -9.56 -45.66
N LEU A 258 86.31 -9.33 -46.41
CA LEU A 258 85.55 -10.38 -47.10
C LEU A 258 85.86 -10.49 -48.62
N GLN A 259 86.84 -9.73 -49.14
CA GLN A 259 87.24 -9.74 -50.56
C GLN A 259 88.72 -10.14 -50.83
N LYS A 260 89.40 -10.79 -49.89
CA LYS A 260 90.70 -11.45 -50.11
C LYS A 260 90.67 -12.90 -49.66
#